data_AF-A0AAD7AB89-F1
#
_entry.id   AF-A0AAD7AB89-F1
#
_cell.length_a   1.000
_cell.length_b   1.000
_cell.length_c   1.000
_cell.angle_alpha   90.00
_cell.angle_beta   90.00
_cell.angle_gamma   90.00
#
_symmetry.space_group_name_H-M   'P 1'
#
loop_
_entity.id
_entity.type
_entity.pdbx_description
1 polymer ?
#
loop_
_entity_poly.entity_id
_entity_poly.type
_entity_poly.pdbx_seq_one_letter_code
_entity_poly.pdbx_strand_id
1 'polypeptide(L)'
;MANQSMVRVLVEAMKTKPPDFFCKAVRHLSIETLDASCCSAEDAKALLHMCTGLTDLTVEYGLANPTLIPILKQMRLQRLGLELEELFGRLESIDLTHSLFSSVTHLDIYSVRETARAPHGLPLLPALTHLCLSSELPREEALRVLEECVRLQQLLVLWPFFDADRYLLAQTPHAYDIRFVIGQYNDYWGEWEAGARGRGDFWTRGDDFVARKRTGEIEATRYWLD
;
A
#
# COMPACT_ATOMS: atom_id res chain seq x y z
N MET A 1 -16.30 21.38 3.49
CA MET A 1 -15.22 22.30 3.92
C MET A 1 -13.91 21.70 3.45
N ALA A 2 -12.96 22.50 2.96
CA ALA A 2 -11.68 21.96 2.50
C ALA A 2 -10.89 21.42 3.70
N ASN A 3 -10.57 20.13 3.69
CA ASN A 3 -9.66 19.55 4.66
C ASN A 3 -8.25 20.05 4.28
N GLN A 4 -7.57 20.79 5.16
CA GLN A 4 -6.19 21.18 4.89
C GLN A 4 -5.33 19.93 4.96
N SER A 5 -4.65 19.57 3.86
CA SER A 5 -3.78 18.40 3.83
C SER A 5 -2.79 18.45 5.00
N MET A 6 -2.73 17.36 5.77
CA MET A 6 -1.89 17.24 6.96
C MET A 6 -0.41 17.48 6.61
N VAL A 7 -0.02 17.13 5.39
CA VAL A 7 1.30 17.38 4.79
C VAL A 7 1.67 18.87 4.90
N ARG A 8 0.77 19.79 4.54
CA ARG A 8 1.01 21.23 4.62
C ARG A 8 1.21 21.72 6.06
N VAL A 9 0.48 21.15 7.02
CA VAL A 9 0.64 21.46 8.45
C VAL A 9 2.02 20.99 8.95
N LEU A 10 2.49 19.83 8.49
CA LEU A 10 3.83 19.32 8.79
C LEU A 10 4.94 20.18 8.15
N VAL A 11 4.79 20.60 6.89
CA VAL A 11 5.75 21.51 6.21
C VAL A 11 5.88 22.86 6.92
N GLU A 12 4.78 23.46 7.39
CA GLU A 12 4.84 24.67 8.22
C GLU A 12 5.46 24.38 9.59
N ALA A 13 5.17 23.23 10.21
CA ALA A 13 5.77 22.84 11.47
C ALA A 13 7.30 22.65 11.37
N MET A 14 7.82 22.14 10.25
CA MET A 14 9.27 21.93 10.03
C MET A 14 10.07 23.23 10.14
N LYS A 15 9.46 24.39 9.88
CA LYS A 15 10.08 25.72 10.03
C LYS A 15 10.28 26.12 11.51
N THR A 16 9.68 25.41 12.46
CA THR A 16 9.65 25.77 13.89
C THR A 16 9.92 24.63 14.87
N LYS A 17 10.02 23.38 14.41
CA LYS A 17 10.22 22.18 15.23
C LYS A 17 11.50 21.43 14.82
N PRO A 18 12.31 20.92 15.77
CA PRO A 18 13.53 20.18 15.45
C PRO A 18 13.23 18.79 14.86
N PRO A 19 14.16 18.14 14.13
CA PRO A 19 13.97 16.79 13.57
C PRO A 19 13.53 15.77 14.62
N ASP A 20 14.12 15.85 15.81
CA ASP A 20 13.78 15.06 17.00
C ASP A 20 12.28 15.03 17.35
N PHE A 21 11.55 16.14 17.10
CA PHE A 21 10.12 16.21 17.33
C PHE A 21 9.36 15.29 16.38
N PHE A 22 9.66 15.36 15.08
CA PHE A 22 9.00 14.54 14.05
C PHE A 22 9.34 13.06 14.19
N CYS A 23 10.63 12.73 14.39
CA CYS A 23 11.10 11.37 14.66
C CYS A 23 10.38 10.73 15.89
N LYS A 24 9.98 11.52 16.88
CA LYS A 24 9.27 11.04 18.08
C LYS A 24 7.74 11.07 17.93
N ALA A 25 7.17 12.04 17.22
CA ALA A 25 5.72 12.25 17.14
C ALA A 25 5.04 11.61 15.91
N VAL A 26 5.75 11.44 14.79
CA VAL A 26 5.19 10.91 13.54
C VAL A 26 5.53 9.43 13.39
N ARG A 27 4.49 8.59 13.28
CA ARG A 27 4.57 7.13 13.08
C ARG A 27 3.93 6.68 11.76
N HIS A 28 2.85 7.35 11.38
CA HIS A 28 2.10 7.13 10.15
C HIS A 28 2.12 8.44 9.35
N LEU A 29 2.40 8.36 8.05
CA LEU A 29 2.37 9.49 7.12
C LEU A 29 1.75 9.08 5.79
N SER A 30 0.77 9.86 5.34
CA SER A 30 0.34 9.90 3.96
C SER A 30 0.91 11.16 3.29
N ILE A 31 1.36 11.04 2.04
CA ILE A 31 1.83 12.18 1.24
C ILE A 31 1.06 12.21 -0.08
N GLU A 32 0.21 13.23 -0.21
CA GLU A 32 -0.80 13.38 -1.27
C GLU A 32 -0.59 14.69 -2.05
N THR A 33 -0.87 14.63 -3.36
CA THR A 33 -0.74 15.68 -4.37
C THR A 33 -2.08 16.16 -4.94
N LEU A 34 -3.19 15.84 -4.25
CA LEU A 34 -4.57 16.33 -4.54
C LEU A 34 -4.66 17.83 -4.88
N ASP A 35 -3.69 18.62 -4.41
CA ASP A 35 -3.37 19.95 -4.92
C ASP A 35 -1.83 20.05 -5.07
N ALA A 36 -1.34 20.25 -6.30
CA ALA A 36 0.08 20.37 -6.61
C ALA A 36 0.78 21.57 -5.94
N SER A 37 0.04 22.50 -5.32
CA SER A 37 0.57 23.58 -4.49
C SER A 37 0.80 23.20 -3.01
N CYS A 38 0.35 22.01 -2.57
CA CYS A 38 0.44 21.60 -1.17
C CYS A 38 1.71 20.82 -0.79
N CYS A 39 2.36 20.12 -1.73
CA CYS A 39 3.60 19.39 -1.50
C CYS A 39 4.37 19.15 -2.81
N SER A 40 5.63 19.57 -2.89
CA SER A 40 6.54 19.15 -3.97
C SER A 40 7.29 17.86 -3.60
N ALA A 41 7.99 17.25 -4.56
CA ALA A 41 8.87 16.10 -4.31
C ALA A 41 10.02 16.42 -3.34
N GLU A 42 10.52 17.67 -3.33
CA GLU A 42 11.55 18.09 -2.36
C GLU A 42 10.94 18.35 -0.97
N ASP A 43 9.68 18.81 -0.86
CA ASP A 43 8.97 18.89 0.43
C ASP A 43 8.72 17.50 1.01
N ALA A 44 8.27 16.54 0.19
CA ALA A 44 8.06 15.15 0.58
C ALA A 44 9.36 14.49 1.08
N LYS A 45 10.46 14.70 0.35
CA LYS A 45 11.81 14.26 0.71
C LYS A 45 12.33 14.92 1.99
N ALA A 46 12.07 16.21 2.20
CA ALA A 46 12.43 16.92 3.43
C ALA A 46 11.59 16.46 4.63
N LEU A 47 10.29 16.20 4.45
CA LEU A 47 9.41 15.57 5.44
C LEU A 47 9.93 14.20 5.86
N LEU A 48 10.28 13.33 4.90
CA LEU A 48 10.82 12.00 5.15
C LEU A 48 12.18 12.05 5.87
N HIS A 49 13.03 13.04 5.58
CA HIS A 49 14.27 13.28 6.34
C HIS A 49 14.03 13.67 7.80
N MET A 50 12.92 14.34 8.13
CA MET A 50 12.55 14.68 9.51
C MET A 50 11.84 13.52 10.23
N CYS A 51 11.02 12.76 9.50
CA CYS A 51 10.16 11.70 10.03
C CYS A 51 10.85 10.32 10.04
N THR A 52 12.10 10.22 10.48
CA THR A 52 12.85 8.94 10.48
C THR A 52 12.28 7.84 11.38
N GLY A 53 11.32 8.17 12.25
CA GLY A 53 10.59 7.23 13.11
C GLY A 53 9.31 6.64 12.51
N LEU A 54 9.09 6.75 11.20
CA LEU A 54 7.92 6.14 10.54
C LEU A 54 7.93 4.61 10.62
N THR A 55 6.74 4.05 10.85
CA THR A 55 6.40 2.64 10.65
C THR A 55 5.46 2.48 9.45
N ASP A 56 4.62 3.47 9.18
CA ASP A 56 3.59 3.38 8.16
C ASP A 56 3.74 4.57 7.20
N LEU A 57 3.95 4.28 5.93
CA LEU A 57 4.11 5.29 4.89
C LEU A 57 3.25 4.96 3.67
N THR A 58 2.54 5.95 3.18
CA THR A 58 1.98 5.93 1.84
C THR A 58 2.34 7.21 1.07
N VAL A 59 2.65 7.07 -0.22
CA VAL A 59 3.11 8.15 -1.10
C VAL A 59 2.34 8.06 -2.43
N GLU A 60 1.65 9.14 -2.79
CA GLU A 60 0.95 9.25 -4.08
C GLU A 60 1.92 9.36 -5.28
N TYR A 61 1.40 9.01 -6.45
CA TYR A 61 2.06 9.13 -7.75
C TYR A 61 2.73 10.51 -7.97
N GLY A 62 3.89 10.51 -8.61
CA GLY A 62 4.69 11.71 -8.91
C GLY A 62 5.59 12.17 -7.76
N LEU A 63 5.47 11.58 -6.56
CA LEU A 63 6.34 11.87 -5.41
C LEU A 63 7.36 10.77 -5.11
N ALA A 64 7.05 9.50 -5.41
CA ALA A 64 8.04 8.44 -5.30
C ALA A 64 9.16 8.67 -6.33
N ASN A 65 10.41 8.47 -5.92
CA ASN A 65 11.57 8.61 -6.80
C ASN A 65 12.82 7.97 -6.17
N PRO A 66 13.85 7.58 -6.95
CA PRO A 66 15.00 6.86 -6.42
C PRO A 66 15.82 7.62 -5.36
N THR A 67 15.68 8.95 -5.25
CA THR A 67 16.38 9.74 -4.22
C THR A 67 15.80 9.54 -2.81
N LEU A 68 14.62 8.90 -2.70
CA LEU A 68 14.02 8.51 -1.42
C LEU A 68 14.61 7.20 -0.85
N ILE A 69 15.12 6.28 -1.68
CA ILE A 69 15.66 4.97 -1.23
C ILE A 69 16.70 5.13 -0.08
N PRO A 70 17.67 6.07 -0.13
CA PRO A 70 18.64 6.25 0.94
C PRO A 70 18.03 6.73 2.28
N ILE A 71 16.83 7.33 2.24
CA ILE A 71 16.08 7.81 3.41
C ILE A 71 15.22 6.67 3.97
N LEU A 72 14.39 6.07 3.11
CA LEU A 72 13.42 5.03 3.47
C LEU A 72 14.10 3.78 4.08
N LYS A 73 15.30 3.41 3.60
CA LYS A 73 16.07 2.29 4.16
C LYS A 73 16.57 2.48 5.61
N GLN A 74 16.45 3.69 6.16
CA GLN A 74 16.81 4.00 7.56
C GLN A 74 15.62 3.80 8.51
N MET A 75 14.40 3.74 7.96
CA MET A 75 13.15 3.55 8.70
C MET A 75 12.88 2.04 8.92
N ARG A 76 11.93 1.71 9.79
CA ARG A 76 11.46 0.34 10.00
C ARG A 76 10.01 0.21 9.56
N LEU A 77 9.80 0.43 8.27
CA LEU A 77 8.47 0.45 7.66
C LEU A 77 7.83 -0.95 7.75
N GLN A 78 6.63 -0.99 8.32
CA GLN A 78 5.77 -2.16 8.48
C GLN A 78 4.61 -2.14 7.49
N ARG A 79 4.10 -0.95 7.16
CA ARG A 79 3.10 -0.71 6.11
C ARG A 79 3.68 0.26 5.09
N LEU A 80 3.67 -0.12 3.81
CA LEU A 80 4.23 0.68 2.71
C LEU A 80 3.28 0.70 1.52
N GLY A 81 2.84 1.87 1.10
CA GLY A 81 2.07 2.06 -0.15
C GLY A 81 2.77 3.04 -1.09
N LEU A 82 3.13 2.61 -2.30
CA LEU A 82 3.72 3.47 -3.33
C LEU A 82 3.73 2.80 -4.72
N GLU A 83 4.05 3.58 -5.74
CA GLU A 83 4.38 3.06 -7.06
C GLU A 83 5.85 2.59 -7.07
N LEU A 84 6.07 1.29 -7.23
CA LEU A 84 7.43 0.71 -7.19
C LEU A 84 8.27 1.12 -8.40
N GLU A 85 7.65 1.35 -9.56
CA GLU A 85 8.35 1.77 -10.78
C GLU A 85 8.91 3.19 -10.63
N GLU A 86 8.16 4.13 -10.05
CA GLU A 86 8.69 5.46 -9.70
C GLU A 86 9.90 5.37 -8.76
N LEU A 87 9.86 4.48 -7.77
CA LEU A 87 10.95 4.35 -6.78
C LEU A 87 12.20 3.65 -7.34
N PHE A 88 12.08 2.66 -8.24
CA PHE A 88 13.17 1.78 -8.66
C PHE A 88 13.48 1.73 -10.17
N GLY A 89 12.62 2.28 -11.04
CA GLY A 89 12.77 2.24 -12.50
C GLY A 89 11.69 1.40 -13.17
N ARG A 90 12.02 0.16 -13.59
CA ARG A 90 11.06 -0.77 -14.22
C ARG A 90 10.73 -1.94 -13.33
N LEU A 91 9.52 -2.48 -13.45
CA LEU A 91 9.00 -3.60 -12.66
C LEU A 91 9.94 -4.81 -12.64
N GLU A 92 10.56 -5.16 -13.77
CA GLU A 92 11.49 -6.30 -13.87
C GLU A 92 12.87 -6.05 -13.27
N SER A 93 13.16 -4.80 -12.89
CA SER A 93 14.46 -4.36 -12.32
C SER A 93 14.40 -4.05 -10.82
N ILE A 94 13.25 -4.22 -10.16
CA ILE A 94 13.08 -3.94 -8.73
C ILE A 94 13.84 -4.99 -7.90
N ASP A 95 14.90 -4.57 -7.20
CA ASP A 95 15.52 -5.37 -6.15
C ASP A 95 14.64 -5.39 -4.89
N LEU A 96 13.71 -6.33 -4.83
CA LEU A 96 12.91 -6.59 -3.62
C LEU A 96 13.71 -7.24 -2.48
N THR A 97 14.97 -7.67 -2.69
CA THR A 97 15.85 -8.07 -1.57
C THR A 97 16.43 -6.87 -0.81
N HIS A 98 16.25 -5.66 -1.35
CA HIS A 98 16.78 -4.44 -0.75
C HIS A 98 16.25 -4.19 0.67
N SER A 99 17.17 -3.84 1.58
CA SER A 99 16.96 -3.68 3.02
C SER A 99 15.73 -2.86 3.47
N LEU A 100 15.26 -1.94 2.62
CA LEU A 100 14.02 -1.16 2.80
C LEU A 100 12.80 -2.05 3.11
N PHE A 101 12.67 -3.20 2.45
CA PHE A 101 11.52 -4.09 2.61
C PHE A 101 11.64 -5.09 3.77
N SER A 102 12.79 -5.10 4.48
CA SER A 102 13.10 -6.11 5.52
C SER A 102 12.11 -6.19 6.68
N SER A 103 11.33 -5.12 6.92
CA SER A 103 10.30 -5.04 7.96
C SER A 103 8.88 -4.92 7.41
N VAL A 104 8.70 -4.83 6.09
CA VAL A 104 7.41 -4.55 5.45
C VAL A 104 6.50 -5.78 5.52
N THR A 105 5.42 -5.65 6.29
CA THR A 105 4.40 -6.71 6.51
C THR A 105 3.19 -6.52 5.60
N HIS A 106 2.83 -5.27 5.32
CA HIS A 106 1.80 -4.86 4.38
C HIS A 106 2.44 -4.04 3.26
N LEU A 107 2.27 -4.47 2.01
CA LEU A 107 2.71 -3.74 0.82
C LEU A 107 1.50 -3.43 -0.05
N ASP A 108 1.31 -2.17 -0.40
CA ASP A 108 0.34 -1.71 -1.41
C ASP A 108 1.12 -1.19 -2.63
N ILE A 109 0.81 -1.72 -3.81
CA ILE A 109 1.50 -1.37 -5.05
C ILE A 109 0.53 -0.63 -5.95
N TYR A 110 0.80 0.67 -6.11
CA TYR A 110 0.06 1.50 -7.05
C TYR A 110 0.51 1.22 -8.48
N SER A 111 -0.46 1.34 -9.40
CA SER A 111 -0.26 1.30 -10.85
C SER A 111 0.46 0.07 -11.41
N VAL A 112 -0.17 -1.10 -11.32
CA VAL A 112 0.14 -2.22 -12.22
C VAL A 112 -0.51 -2.06 -13.61
N ARG A 113 -0.83 -0.81 -14.00
CA ARG A 113 -1.82 -0.47 -15.04
C ARG A 113 -1.42 -0.87 -16.46
N GLU A 114 -0.13 -0.86 -16.78
CA GLU A 114 0.34 -1.24 -18.14
C GLU A 114 0.74 -2.72 -18.26
N THR A 115 1.14 -3.36 -17.15
CA THR A 115 1.75 -4.71 -17.18
C THR A 115 0.83 -5.82 -16.69
N ALA A 116 -0.16 -5.51 -15.84
CA ALA A 116 -1.05 -6.48 -15.19
C ALA A 116 -0.30 -7.66 -14.53
N ARG A 117 0.87 -7.40 -13.94
CA ARG A 117 1.78 -8.40 -13.35
C ARG A 117 2.31 -7.95 -12.00
N ALA A 118 2.36 -8.85 -11.04
CA ALA A 118 2.98 -8.59 -9.75
C ALA A 118 4.51 -8.78 -9.86
N PRO A 119 5.33 -8.02 -9.11
CA PRO A 119 6.79 -8.17 -9.16
C PRO A 119 7.25 -9.61 -8.85
N HIS A 120 8.13 -10.17 -9.69
CA HIS A 120 8.65 -11.53 -9.48
C HIS A 120 9.44 -11.72 -8.17
N GLY A 121 9.93 -10.64 -7.56
CA GLY A 121 10.67 -10.69 -6.29
C GLY A 121 9.80 -10.76 -5.02
N LEU A 122 8.47 -10.72 -5.11
CA LEU A 122 7.57 -10.74 -3.94
C LEU A 122 7.82 -11.90 -2.94
N PRO A 123 8.14 -13.14 -3.36
CA PRO A 123 8.43 -14.24 -2.43
C PRO A 123 9.69 -14.05 -1.60
N LEU A 124 10.57 -13.11 -1.99
CA LEU A 124 11.79 -12.75 -1.28
C LEU A 124 11.53 -11.78 -0.11
N LEU A 125 10.28 -11.34 0.07
CA LEU A 125 9.87 -10.41 1.12
C LEU A 125 9.43 -11.15 2.40
N PRO A 126 10.13 -10.97 3.54
CA PRO A 126 9.65 -11.71 5.18
C PRO A 126 10.43 -11.45 5.01
N ALA A 127 9.67 -9.99 5.44
CA ALA A 127 8.53 -9.68 6.34
C ALA A 127 7.09 -9.82 5.79
N LEU A 128 6.87 -9.97 4.48
CA LEU A 128 5.52 -9.82 3.89
C LEU A 128 4.48 -10.80 4.45
N THR A 129 3.25 -10.30 4.57
CA THR A 129 2.05 -11.02 5.01
C THR A 129 0.77 -10.53 4.30
N HIS A 130 0.71 -9.26 3.91
CA HIS A 130 -0.45 -8.63 3.30
C HIS A 130 0.00 -7.88 2.05
N LEU A 131 -0.63 -8.15 0.91
CA LEU A 131 -0.30 -7.53 -0.37
C LEU A 131 -1.57 -6.97 -1.01
N CYS A 132 -1.53 -5.72 -1.45
CA CYS A 132 -2.59 -5.03 -2.16
C CYS A 132 -2.07 -4.55 -3.52
N LEU A 133 -2.90 -4.71 -4.55
CA LEU A 133 -2.61 -4.30 -5.93
C LEU A 133 -3.78 -3.45 -6.44
N SER A 134 -3.50 -2.23 -6.91
CA SER A 134 -4.51 -1.22 -7.25
C SER A 134 -5.05 -1.30 -8.69
N SER A 135 -5.25 -2.51 -9.22
CA SER A 135 -5.47 -2.75 -10.66
C SER A 135 -6.31 -3.99 -10.95
N GLU A 136 -6.57 -4.26 -12.23
CA GLU A 136 -6.84 -5.63 -12.66
C GLU A 136 -5.62 -6.53 -12.38
N LEU A 137 -5.88 -7.78 -12.00
CA LEU A 137 -4.87 -8.81 -11.80
C LEU A 137 -5.34 -10.09 -12.49
N PRO A 138 -4.62 -10.61 -13.50
CA PRO A 138 -4.95 -11.87 -14.14
C PRO A 138 -4.96 -13.00 -13.12
N ARG A 139 -5.91 -13.93 -13.24
CA ARG A 139 -6.08 -15.04 -12.30
C ARG A 139 -4.80 -15.84 -12.12
N GLU A 140 -4.12 -16.14 -13.22
CA GLU A 140 -2.90 -16.95 -13.25
C GLU A 140 -1.77 -16.27 -12.47
N GLU A 141 -1.73 -14.93 -12.49
CA GLU A 141 -0.80 -14.13 -11.71
C GLU A 141 -1.20 -14.05 -10.23
N ALA A 142 -2.49 -13.92 -9.93
CA ALA A 142 -3.01 -13.99 -8.56
C ALA A 142 -2.66 -15.33 -7.89
N LEU A 143 -2.86 -16.44 -8.61
CA LEU A 143 -2.48 -17.78 -8.16
C LEU A 143 -0.96 -17.92 -8.01
N ARG A 144 -0.17 -17.46 -8.98
CA ARG A 144 1.30 -17.44 -8.88
C ARG A 144 1.79 -16.73 -7.62
N VAL A 145 1.27 -15.53 -7.35
CA VAL A 145 1.60 -14.76 -6.14
C VAL A 145 1.23 -15.53 -4.87
N LEU A 146 0.04 -16.14 -4.83
CA LEU A 146 -0.44 -16.91 -3.68
C LEU A 146 0.39 -18.19 -3.44
N GLU A 147 0.75 -18.91 -4.49
CA GLU A 147 1.54 -20.15 -4.43
C GLU A 147 2.99 -19.88 -4.04
N GLU A 148 3.64 -18.89 -4.65
CA GLU A 148 5.03 -18.55 -4.35
C GLU A 148 5.19 -17.84 -2.99
N CYS A 149 4.28 -16.92 -2.63
CA CYS A 149 4.34 -16.17 -1.37
C CYS A 149 3.73 -16.98 -0.22
N VAL A 150 4.40 -18.05 0.21
CA VAL A 150 3.94 -18.98 1.26
C VAL A 150 3.66 -18.34 2.62
N ARG A 151 4.19 -17.14 2.89
CA ARG A 151 3.91 -16.33 4.09
C ARG A 151 2.68 -15.44 3.99
N LEU A 152 2.16 -15.23 2.78
CA LEU A 152 1.06 -14.31 2.53
C LEU A 152 -0.20 -14.83 3.21
N GLN A 153 -0.85 -13.98 4.00
CA GLN A 153 -2.08 -14.22 4.75
C GLN A 153 -3.29 -13.65 4.00
N GLN A 154 -3.09 -12.60 3.20
CA GLN A 154 -4.08 -12.00 2.30
C GLN A 154 -3.41 -11.49 1.00
N LEU A 155 -4.03 -11.79 -0.14
CA LEU A 155 -3.86 -11.05 -1.39
C LEU A 155 -5.14 -10.23 -1.63
N LEU A 156 -5.02 -8.91 -1.59
CA LEU A 156 -6.10 -7.96 -1.82
C LEU A 156 -5.96 -7.33 -3.21
N VAL A 157 -7.08 -7.20 -3.91
CA VAL A 157 -7.20 -6.38 -5.12
C VAL A 157 -8.16 -5.24 -4.80
N LEU A 158 -7.70 -3.99 -4.88
CA LEU A 158 -8.49 -2.80 -4.53
C LEU A 158 -8.81 -1.94 -5.73
N TRP A 159 -10.11 -1.69 -5.94
CA TRP A 159 -10.62 -0.87 -7.03
C TRP A 159 -11.35 0.38 -6.49
N PRO A 160 -11.28 1.53 -7.17
CA PRO A 160 -12.14 2.66 -6.86
C PRO A 160 -13.61 2.29 -7.16
N PHE A 161 -14.54 2.75 -6.32
CA PHE A 161 -15.96 2.43 -6.44
C PHE A 161 -16.60 2.81 -7.80
N PHE A 162 -16.01 3.79 -8.49
CA PHE A 162 -16.52 4.36 -9.74
C PHE A 162 -16.07 3.63 -11.02
N ASP A 163 -15.10 2.72 -10.97
CA ASP A 163 -14.78 1.87 -12.13
C ASP A 163 -15.88 0.81 -12.29
N ALA A 164 -16.68 0.98 -13.34
CA ALA A 164 -17.94 0.26 -13.53
C ALA A 164 -17.76 -1.19 -14.01
N ASP A 165 -16.56 -1.58 -14.45
CA ASP A 165 -16.26 -2.86 -15.11
C ASP A 165 -16.14 -4.07 -14.16
N ARG A 166 -17.07 -4.14 -13.20
CA ARG A 166 -17.46 -5.39 -12.50
C ARG A 166 -17.74 -6.55 -13.48
N TYR A 167 -18.03 -6.24 -14.75
CA TYR A 167 -18.25 -7.19 -15.84
C TYR A 167 -17.01 -8.02 -16.25
N LEU A 168 -15.80 -7.52 -16.00
CA LEU A 168 -14.56 -8.27 -16.26
C LEU A 168 -14.25 -9.26 -15.13
N LEU A 169 -14.41 -8.86 -13.87
CA LEU A 169 -14.28 -9.76 -12.71
C LEU A 169 -15.37 -10.84 -12.62
N ALA A 170 -16.49 -10.67 -13.33
CA ALA A 170 -17.48 -11.74 -13.50
C ALA A 170 -16.97 -12.90 -14.39
N GLN A 171 -15.86 -12.70 -15.12
CA GLN A 171 -15.21 -13.71 -15.95
C GLN A 171 -13.93 -14.27 -15.33
N THR A 172 -13.35 -13.62 -14.31
CA THR A 172 -12.15 -14.08 -13.60
C THR A 172 -12.44 -15.43 -12.91
N PRO A 173 -11.86 -16.56 -13.38
CA PRO A 173 -12.25 -17.86 -12.85
C PRO A 173 -11.84 -18.01 -11.38
N HIS A 174 -12.62 -18.73 -10.59
CA HIS A 174 -12.45 -18.79 -9.13
C HIS A 174 -10.99 -19.11 -8.72
N ALA A 175 -10.40 -18.19 -7.96
CA ALA A 175 -9.24 -18.48 -7.12
C ALA A 175 -9.78 -19.10 -5.82
N TYR A 176 -9.66 -20.42 -5.68
CA TYR A 176 -10.17 -21.18 -4.52
C TYR A 176 -9.34 -20.97 -3.23
N ASP A 177 -8.37 -20.04 -3.26
CA ASP A 177 -7.54 -19.72 -2.10
C ASP A 177 -8.29 -18.78 -1.15
N ILE A 178 -8.43 -19.20 0.10
CA ILE A 178 -9.10 -18.43 1.15
C ILE A 178 -8.51 -17.03 1.34
N ARG A 179 -7.22 -16.83 1.03
CA ARG A 179 -6.48 -15.58 1.18
C ARG A 179 -6.78 -14.55 0.10
N PHE A 180 -7.42 -14.94 -1.01
CA PHE A 180 -7.74 -14.01 -2.10
C PHE A 180 -8.99 -13.16 -1.77
N VAL A 181 -8.86 -11.85 -1.92
CA VAL A 181 -9.88 -10.86 -1.57
C VAL A 181 -9.94 -9.77 -2.64
N ILE A 182 -11.15 -9.33 -3.00
CA ILE A 182 -11.37 -8.16 -3.85
C ILE A 182 -12.22 -7.17 -3.06
N GLY A 183 -11.79 -5.90 -3.02
CA GLY A 183 -12.47 -4.82 -2.31
C GLY A 183 -12.69 -3.60 -3.19
N GLN A 184 -13.65 -2.77 -2.78
CA GLN A 184 -13.81 -1.41 -3.30
C GLN A 184 -13.57 -0.37 -2.21
N TYR A 185 -13.03 0.77 -2.61
CA TYR A 185 -12.89 1.98 -1.77
C TYR A 185 -13.61 3.17 -2.42
N ASN A 186 -14.14 4.07 -1.59
CA ASN A 186 -14.65 5.37 -2.04
C ASN A 186 -13.64 6.50 -1.82
N ASP A 187 -12.83 6.38 -0.77
CA ASP A 187 -11.83 7.34 -0.33
C ASP A 187 -10.64 6.55 0.22
N TYR A 188 -9.67 6.23 -0.65
CA TYR A 188 -8.51 5.42 -0.28
C TYR A 188 -7.71 6.07 0.85
N TRP A 189 -7.47 7.38 0.73
CA TRP A 189 -6.70 8.17 1.70
C TRP A 189 -7.42 8.26 3.05
N GLY A 190 -8.74 8.46 3.05
CA GLY A 190 -9.57 8.43 4.25
C GLY A 190 -9.65 7.06 4.94
N GLU A 191 -9.73 5.96 4.18
CA GLU A 191 -9.65 4.59 4.74
C GLU A 191 -8.26 4.29 5.30
N TRP A 192 -7.18 4.70 4.62
CA TRP A 192 -5.80 4.55 5.11
C TRP A 192 -5.55 5.37 6.38
N GLU A 193 -6.01 6.63 6.43
CA GLU A 193 -5.91 7.49 7.61
C GLU A 193 -6.75 6.97 8.80
N ALA A 194 -7.86 6.28 8.52
CA ALA A 194 -8.62 5.57 9.55
C ALA A 194 -7.82 4.40 10.14
N GLY A 195 -7.22 3.54 9.30
CA GLY A 195 -6.34 2.44 9.72
C GLY A 195 -5.14 2.91 10.54
N ALA A 196 -4.44 3.94 10.05
CA ALA A 196 -3.33 4.60 10.74
C ALA A 196 -3.71 5.21 12.11
N ARG A 197 -5.00 5.41 12.38
CA ARG A 197 -5.54 5.86 13.68
C ARG A 197 -6.11 4.73 14.54
N GLY A 198 -5.88 3.47 14.18
CA GLY A 198 -6.40 2.31 14.91
C GLY A 198 -7.92 2.13 14.76
N ARG A 199 -8.50 2.61 13.65
CA ARG A 199 -9.87 2.29 13.22
C ARG A 199 -9.81 1.21 12.13
N GLY A 200 -10.97 0.77 11.67
CA GLY A 200 -11.05 -0.12 10.50
C GLY A 200 -10.60 0.58 9.22
N ASP A 201 -9.80 -0.13 8.43
CA ASP A 201 -9.39 0.15 7.05
C ASP A 201 -9.71 -1.05 6.14
N PHE A 202 -9.38 -0.95 4.86
CA PHE A 202 -9.54 -2.04 3.88
C PHE A 202 -8.74 -3.32 4.22
N TRP A 203 -7.62 -3.21 4.95
CA TRP A 203 -6.86 -4.39 5.41
C TRP A 203 -7.64 -5.14 6.49
N THR A 204 -8.12 -4.45 7.53
CA THR A 204 -8.92 -5.07 8.60
C THR A 204 -10.23 -5.67 8.08
N ARG A 205 -10.91 -5.01 7.12
CA ARG A 205 -12.05 -5.61 6.39
C ARG A 205 -11.65 -6.91 5.69
N GLY A 206 -10.45 -6.93 5.11
CA GLY A 206 -9.83 -8.11 4.50
C GLY A 206 -9.53 -9.24 5.47
N ASP A 207 -8.88 -8.94 6.59
CA ASP A 207 -8.57 -9.89 7.67
C ASP A 207 -9.84 -10.55 8.22
N ASP A 208 -10.85 -9.75 8.58
CA ASP A 208 -12.15 -10.25 9.05
C ASP A 208 -12.79 -11.18 8.02
N PHE A 209 -12.76 -10.81 6.73
CA PHE A 209 -13.31 -11.62 5.66
C PHE A 209 -12.56 -12.95 5.48
N VAL A 210 -11.22 -12.95 5.48
CA VAL A 210 -10.42 -14.18 5.41
C VAL A 210 -10.61 -15.04 6.67
N ALA A 211 -10.76 -14.44 7.85
CA ALA A 211 -11.08 -15.15 9.09
C ALA A 211 -12.44 -15.83 9.01
N ARG A 212 -13.47 -15.16 8.48
CA ARG A 212 -14.82 -15.72 8.27
C ARG A 212 -14.84 -16.85 7.25
N LYS A 213 -13.96 -16.85 6.23
CA LYS A 213 -13.72 -18.02 5.37
C LYS A 213 -13.07 -19.17 6.14
N ARG A 214 -12.01 -18.89 6.93
CA ARG A 214 -11.25 -19.88 7.71
C ARG A 214 -12.13 -20.61 8.74
N THR A 215 -13.16 -19.96 9.27
CA THR A 215 -14.13 -20.55 10.21
C THR A 215 -15.36 -21.17 9.53
N GLY A 216 -15.55 -20.99 8.22
CA GLY A 216 -16.73 -21.46 7.49
C GLY A 216 -18.01 -20.66 7.74
N GLU A 217 -17.91 -19.42 8.26
CA GLU A 217 -19.05 -18.52 8.41
C GLU A 217 -19.51 -17.97 7.04
N ILE A 218 -18.58 -17.83 6.10
CA ILE A 218 -18.84 -17.57 4.68
C ILE A 218 -18.11 -18.60 3.81
N GLU A 219 -18.57 -18.78 2.58
CA GLU A 219 -17.96 -19.73 1.64
C GLU A 219 -16.48 -19.37 1.35
N ALA A 220 -15.60 -20.38 1.35
CA ALA A 220 -14.20 -20.23 0.95
C ALA A 220 -14.04 -19.71 -0.50
N THR A 221 -15.01 -20.00 -1.36
CA THR A 221 -15.15 -19.54 -2.75
C THR A 221 -15.54 -18.07 -2.89
N ARG A 222 -15.97 -17.39 -1.82
CA ARG A 222 -16.30 -15.95 -1.86
C ARG A 222 -15.01 -15.14 -1.88
N TYR A 223 -14.96 -14.10 -2.70
CA TYR A 223 -13.78 -13.22 -2.82
C TYR A 223 -14.11 -11.73 -2.66
N TRP A 224 -15.32 -11.29 -3.00
CA TRP A 224 -15.77 -9.91 -2.79
C TRP A 224 -16.02 -9.58 -1.31
N LEU A 225 -15.39 -8.50 -0.83
CA LEU A 225 -15.83 -7.78 0.37
C LEU A 225 -17.20 -7.13 0.13
N ASP A 226 -18.03 -7.16 1.18
CA ASP A 226 -19.32 -6.45 1.26
C ASP A 226 -19.14 -5.00 1.76
#